data_AF-A0AAN5DE58-F1
#
_entry.id   AF-A0AAN5DE58-F1
#
_cell.length_a   1.000
_cell.length_b   1.000
_cell.length_c   1.000
_cell.angle_alpha   90.00
_cell.angle_beta   90.00
_cell.angle_gamma   90.00
#
_symmetry.space_group_name_H-M   'P 1'
#
loop_
_entity.id
_entity.type
_entity.pdbx_description
1 polymer ?
#
loop_
_entity_poly.entity_id
_entity_poly.type
_entity_poly.pdbx_seq_one_letter_code
_entity_poly.pdbx_strand_id
1 'polypeptide(L)'
;GSIHELRFVFQAFLNILVIIAILHSKMMQSRSPVYIFSFATIVNDLLMISLHIFYFVPSCFLQDFLFPPTMLEDARKTLDLILMICWYHGTLSHIVIAINRLVTVVFYKYAIFSRRSVVVTVLLQIIASFGLAIMTQFLFPCCRLSFTFPMYTYTYIEIAGVRNYSNLFDLPLNSLASFTPLVAYSTV
;
A
#
# COMPACT_ATOMS: atom_id res chain seq x y z
N GLY A 1 -18.44 9.87 -25.35
CA GLY A 1 -19.16 10.62 -24.31
C GLY A 1 -19.67 9.73 -23.18
N SER A 2 -20.75 8.98 -23.40
CA SER A 2 -21.57 8.36 -22.31
C SER A 2 -20.88 7.26 -21.47
N ILE A 3 -19.99 6.45 -22.05
CA ILE A 3 -19.31 5.36 -21.32
C ILE A 3 -18.23 5.89 -20.35
N HIS A 4 -17.67 7.09 -20.61
CA HIS A 4 -16.61 7.68 -19.78
C HIS A 4 -17.17 8.33 -18.50
N GLU A 5 -18.30 9.02 -18.62
CA GLU A 5 -19.06 9.58 -17.49
C GLU A 5 -19.52 8.47 -16.54
N LEU A 6 -20.06 7.37 -17.08
CA LEU A 6 -20.58 6.25 -16.29
C LEU A 6 -19.50 5.56 -15.44
N ARG A 7 -18.26 5.48 -15.95
CA ARG A 7 -17.13 4.87 -15.26
C ARG A 7 -16.63 5.76 -14.11
N PHE A 8 -16.51 7.07 -14.32
CA PHE A 8 -16.17 8.02 -13.25
C PHE A 8 -17.22 8.04 -12.14
N VAL A 9 -18.50 8.01 -12.50
CA VAL A 9 -19.61 7.98 -11.54
C VAL A 9 -19.62 6.67 -10.74
N PHE A 10 -19.45 5.52 -11.39
CA PHE A 10 -19.35 4.23 -10.71
C PHE A 10 -18.16 4.19 -9.73
N GLN A 11 -17.06 4.83 -10.10
CA GLN A 11 -15.82 4.85 -9.33
C GLN A 11 -15.88 5.81 -8.14
N ALA A 12 -16.49 6.99 -8.31
CA ALA A 12 -16.83 7.89 -7.20
C ALA A 12 -17.84 7.23 -6.24
N PHE A 13 -18.81 6.50 -6.78
CA PHE A 13 -19.79 5.76 -5.99
C PHE A 13 -19.15 4.68 -5.12
N LEU A 14 -18.19 3.91 -5.64
CA LEU A 14 -17.45 2.92 -4.85
C LEU A 14 -16.63 3.57 -3.73
N ASN A 15 -15.95 4.69 -4.01
CA ASN A 15 -15.15 5.38 -3.00
C ASN A 15 -16.03 5.97 -1.88
N ILE A 16 -17.19 6.54 -2.26
CA ILE A 16 -18.21 7.02 -1.31
C ILE A 16 -18.79 5.86 -0.51
N LEU A 17 -19.09 4.71 -1.14
CA LEU A 17 -19.57 3.50 -0.44
C LEU A 17 -18.59 3.01 0.61
N VAL A 18 -17.29 3.03 0.33
CA VAL A 18 -16.25 2.62 1.30
C VAL A 18 -16.17 3.63 2.45
N ILE A 19 -16.23 4.94 2.16
CA ILE A 19 -16.27 5.98 3.21
C ILE A 19 -17.52 5.83 4.09
N ILE A 20 -18.69 5.58 3.49
CA ILE A 20 -19.95 5.32 4.20
C ILE A 20 -19.83 4.05 5.04
N ALA A 21 -19.25 2.97 4.50
CA ALA A 21 -19.04 1.73 5.22
C ALA A 21 -18.16 1.94 6.48
N ILE A 22 -17.11 2.77 6.39
CA ILE A 22 -16.25 3.10 7.53
C ILE A 22 -16.99 3.90 8.60
N LEU A 23 -17.72 4.95 8.19
CA LEU A 23 -18.53 5.78 9.10
C LEU A 23 -19.60 4.94 9.81
N HIS A 24 -20.20 3.99 9.10
CA HIS A 24 -21.21 3.09 9.65
C HIS A 24 -20.62 1.97 10.51
N SER A 25 -19.38 1.55 10.25
CA SER A 25 -18.79 0.35 10.86
C SER A 25 -18.53 0.48 12.37
N LYS A 26 -18.61 1.69 12.98
CA LYS A 26 -18.40 1.93 14.43
C LYS A 26 -17.17 1.20 15.00
N MET A 27 -16.17 0.87 14.17
CA MET A 27 -15.08 -0.03 14.55
C MET A 27 -14.23 0.53 15.68
N MET A 28 -14.19 1.86 15.82
CA MET A 28 -13.48 2.54 16.90
C MET A 28 -14.16 2.38 18.29
N GLN A 29 -15.41 1.93 18.36
CA GLN A 29 -16.08 1.62 19.64
C GLN A 29 -15.73 0.23 20.17
N SER A 30 -15.20 -0.65 19.32
CA SER A 30 -14.76 -2.00 19.71
C SER A 30 -13.43 -1.95 20.46
N ARG A 31 -13.33 -2.64 21.61
CA ARG A 31 -12.10 -2.75 22.40
C ARG A 31 -11.06 -3.71 21.82
N SER A 32 -11.37 -4.44 20.75
CA SER A 32 -10.48 -5.48 20.25
C SER A 32 -9.34 -4.88 19.41
N PRO A 33 -8.08 -5.30 19.66
CA PRO A 33 -6.88 -4.82 18.95
C PRO A 33 -6.94 -5.05 17.43
N VAL A 34 -7.70 -6.06 16.98
CA VAL A 34 -7.85 -6.41 15.56
C VAL A 34 -8.45 -5.26 14.75
N TYR A 35 -9.38 -4.50 15.34
CA TYR A 35 -10.03 -3.39 14.64
C TYR A 35 -9.09 -2.23 14.34
N ILE A 36 -8.03 -2.05 15.15
CA ILE A 36 -7.04 -1.00 14.92
C ILE A 36 -6.21 -1.33 13.67
N PHE A 37 -5.79 -2.58 13.51
CA PHE A 37 -5.09 -3.03 12.30
C PHE A 37 -5.97 -2.95 11.06
N SER A 38 -7.22 -3.40 11.15
CA SER A 38 -8.19 -3.29 10.05
C SER A 38 -8.41 -1.84 9.65
N PHE A 39 -8.54 -0.92 10.62
CA PHE A 39 -8.71 0.50 10.33
C PHE A 39 -7.50 1.10 9.60
N ALA A 40 -6.28 0.87 10.10
CA ALA A 40 -5.07 1.36 9.46
C ALA A 40 -4.92 0.86 8.00
N THR A 41 -5.22 -0.42 7.78
CA THR A 41 -5.18 -1.04 6.44
C THR A 41 -6.22 -0.43 5.52
N ILE A 42 -7.46 -0.24 5.98
CA ILE A 42 -8.53 0.38 5.18
C ILE A 42 -8.16 1.82 4.77
N VAL A 43 -7.57 2.60 5.68
CA VAL A 43 -7.10 3.96 5.36
C VAL A 43 -5.99 3.92 4.30
N ASN A 44 -5.06 2.97 4.42
CA ASN A 44 -4.01 2.77 3.43
C ASN A 44 -4.56 2.41 2.04
N ASP A 45 -5.50 1.47 2.00
CA ASP A 45 -6.13 1.02 0.75
C ASP A 45 -6.91 2.17 0.09
N LEU A 46 -7.59 3.01 0.88
CA LEU A 46 -8.27 4.21 0.39
C LEU A 46 -7.29 5.20 -0.25
N LEU A 47 -6.15 5.45 0.38
CA LEU A 47 -5.11 6.33 -0.18
C LEU A 47 -4.57 5.76 -1.49
N MET A 48 -4.26 4.46 -1.52
CA MET A 48 -3.74 3.78 -2.69
C MET A 48 -4.75 3.79 -3.85
N ILE A 49 -6.02 3.48 -3.58
CA ILE A 49 -7.11 3.51 -4.57
C ILE A 49 -7.32 4.93 -5.08
N SER A 50 -7.28 5.94 -4.21
CA SER A 50 -7.42 7.33 -4.61
C SER A 50 -6.30 7.76 -5.57
N LEU A 51 -5.04 7.39 -5.30
CA LEU A 51 -3.93 7.66 -6.22
C LEU A 51 -4.12 6.99 -7.59
N HIS A 52 -4.57 5.74 -7.62
CA HIS A 52 -4.84 5.05 -8.88
C HIS A 52 -5.96 5.70 -9.67
N ILE A 53 -7.06 6.07 -9.01
CA ILE A 53 -8.23 6.66 -9.66
C ILE A 53 -7.94 8.06 -10.19
N PHE A 54 -7.29 8.91 -9.39
CA PHE A 54 -7.11 10.32 -9.75
C PHE A 54 -5.88 10.58 -10.61
N TYR A 55 -4.89 9.69 -10.61
CA TYR A 55 -3.63 9.91 -11.31
C TYR A 55 -3.31 8.83 -12.34
N PHE A 56 -3.17 7.57 -11.92
CA PHE A 56 -2.69 6.51 -12.82
C PHE A 56 -3.70 6.16 -13.91
N VAL A 57 -4.99 6.05 -13.56
CA VAL A 57 -6.06 5.72 -14.51
C VAL A 57 -6.21 6.81 -15.58
N PRO A 58 -6.34 8.11 -15.24
CA PRO A 58 -6.37 9.18 -16.23
C PRO A 58 -5.12 9.23 -17.11
N SER A 59 -3.93 9.03 -16.52
CA SER A 59 -2.66 9.03 -17.28
C SER A 59 -2.59 7.88 -18.29
N CYS A 60 -3.14 6.70 -17.96
CA CYS A 60 -3.27 5.59 -18.91
C CYS A 60 -4.25 5.89 -20.05
N PHE A 61 -5.40 6.48 -19.73
CA PHE A 61 -6.44 6.76 -20.71
C PHE A 61 -6.07 7.88 -21.68
N LEU A 62 -5.39 8.92 -21.19
CA LEU A 62 -4.92 10.04 -22.00
C LEU A 62 -3.64 9.70 -22.77
N GLN A 63 -2.98 8.58 -22.43
CA GLN A 63 -1.63 8.22 -22.90
C GLN A 63 -0.63 9.37 -22.77
N ASP A 64 -0.87 10.25 -21.80
CA ASP A 64 -0.09 11.44 -21.53
C ASP A 64 -0.15 11.72 -20.04
N PHE A 65 0.82 12.46 -19.55
CA PHE A 65 0.88 12.80 -18.14
C PHE A 65 -0.06 13.96 -17.81
N LEU A 66 -0.78 13.84 -16.69
CA LEU A 66 -1.76 14.85 -16.28
C LEU A 66 -1.13 16.21 -15.89
N PHE A 67 0.17 16.23 -15.58
CA PHE A 67 0.88 17.44 -15.16
C PHE A 67 1.64 18.09 -16.32
N PRO A 68 1.69 19.44 -16.36
CA PRO A 68 2.49 20.15 -17.34
C PRO A 68 3.99 19.81 -17.20
N PRO A 69 4.77 19.86 -18.31
CA PRO A 69 6.15 19.38 -18.34
C PRO A 69 7.09 20.09 -17.35
N THR A 70 6.77 21.32 -16.95
CA THR A 70 7.52 22.09 -15.94
C THR A 70 7.40 21.53 -14.52
N MET A 71 6.31 20.83 -14.20
CA MET A 71 6.07 20.24 -12.87
C MET A 71 6.03 18.71 -12.90
N LEU A 72 6.15 18.11 -14.08
CA LEU A 72 5.92 16.69 -14.31
C LEU A 72 6.88 15.80 -13.50
N GLU A 73 8.16 16.14 -13.48
CA GLU A 73 9.17 15.29 -12.85
C GLU A 73 8.98 15.22 -11.33
N ASP A 74 8.76 16.36 -10.69
CA ASP A 74 8.58 16.48 -9.24
C ASP A 74 7.23 15.93 -8.78
N ALA A 75 6.16 16.19 -9.55
CA ALA A 75 4.84 15.62 -9.27
C ALA A 75 4.89 14.08 -9.35
N ARG A 76 5.54 13.52 -10.37
CA ARG A 76 5.74 12.07 -10.47
C ARG A 76 6.56 11.54 -9.30
N LYS A 77 7.65 12.22 -8.89
CA LYS A 77 8.50 11.75 -7.78
C LYS A 77 7.68 11.65 -6.50
N THR A 78 6.90 12.68 -6.23
CA THR A 78 6.04 12.74 -5.04
C THR A 78 4.95 11.67 -5.07
N LEU A 79 4.28 11.48 -6.21
CA LEU A 79 3.20 10.49 -6.33
C LEU A 79 3.72 9.05 -6.26
N ASP A 80 4.85 8.76 -6.92
CA ASP A 80 5.52 7.47 -6.83
C ASP A 80 5.96 7.21 -5.38
N LEU A 81 6.44 8.23 -4.64
CA LEU A 81 6.85 8.10 -3.24
C LEU A 81 5.67 7.75 -2.34
N ILE A 82 4.56 8.48 -2.44
CA ILE A 82 3.36 8.24 -1.64
C ILE A 82 2.82 6.84 -1.93
N LEU A 83 2.80 6.44 -3.20
CA LEU A 83 2.41 5.10 -3.60
C LEU A 83 3.31 4.03 -2.93
N MET A 84 4.63 4.18 -2.99
CA MET A 84 5.56 3.22 -2.40
C MET A 84 5.40 3.11 -0.87
N ILE A 85 5.18 4.25 -0.19
CA ILE A 85 4.86 4.24 1.25
C ILE A 85 3.60 3.42 1.51
N CYS A 86 2.53 3.64 0.74
CA CYS A 86 1.28 2.90 0.89
C CYS A 86 1.44 1.41 0.57
N TRP A 87 2.27 1.09 -0.42
CA TRP A 87 2.58 -0.29 -0.79
C TRP A 87 3.28 -1.02 0.35
N TYR A 88 4.39 -0.48 0.88
CA TYR A 88 5.12 -1.10 1.98
C TYR A 88 4.28 -1.22 3.24
N HIS A 89 3.47 -0.20 3.55
CA HIS A 89 2.59 -0.25 4.70
C HIS A 89 1.53 -1.35 4.57
N GLY A 90 0.94 -1.50 3.39
CA GLY A 90 0.00 -2.58 3.09
C GLY A 90 0.64 -3.97 3.25
N THR A 91 1.82 -4.16 2.63
CA THR A 91 2.58 -5.41 2.69
C THR A 91 2.95 -5.80 4.13
N LEU A 92 3.46 -4.86 4.92
CA LEU A 92 3.78 -5.09 6.33
C LEU A 92 2.53 -5.36 7.18
N SER A 93 1.41 -4.70 6.87
CA SER A 93 0.13 -4.91 7.57
C SER A 93 -0.41 -6.32 7.32
N HIS A 94 -0.30 -6.84 6.10
CA HIS A 94 -0.69 -8.23 5.78
C HIS A 94 0.07 -9.26 6.62
N ILE A 95 1.39 -9.11 6.73
CA ILE A 95 2.25 -9.98 7.55
C ILE A 95 1.78 -9.96 9.01
N VAL A 96 1.59 -8.77 9.59
CA VAL A 96 1.23 -8.62 11.00
C VAL A 96 -0.18 -9.14 11.28
N ILE A 97 -1.16 -8.90 10.40
CA ILE A 97 -2.52 -9.42 10.56
C ILE A 97 -2.53 -10.96 10.51
N ALA A 98 -1.76 -11.56 9.60
CA ALA A 98 -1.62 -13.01 9.50
C ALA A 98 -1.03 -13.61 10.78
N ILE A 99 0.06 -13.02 11.30
CA ILE A 99 0.68 -13.44 12.57
C ILE A 99 -0.29 -13.26 13.75
N ASN A 100 -1.00 -12.13 13.80
CA ASN A 100 -1.98 -11.87 14.86
C ASN A 100 -3.10 -12.92 14.87
N ARG A 101 -3.61 -13.33 13.70
CA ARG A 101 -4.59 -14.43 13.60
C ARG A 101 -4.00 -15.75 14.09
N LEU A 102 -2.79 -16.09 13.66
CA LEU A 102 -2.11 -17.31 14.08
C LEU A 102 -1.94 -17.38 15.61
N VAL A 103 -1.42 -16.32 16.21
CA VAL A 103 -1.19 -16.25 17.67
C VAL A 103 -2.50 -16.33 18.45
N THR A 104 -3.55 -15.65 17.97
CA THR A 104 -4.85 -15.66 18.66
C THR A 104 -5.51 -17.04 18.65
N VAL A 105 -5.36 -17.81 17.57
CA VAL A 105 -6.00 -19.14 17.42
C VAL A 105 -5.14 -20.25 18.03
N VAL A 106 -3.86 -20.35 17.67
CA VAL A 106 -2.98 -21.45 18.08
C VAL A 106 -2.43 -21.22 19.50
N PHE A 107 -2.13 -19.98 19.85
CA PHE A 107 -1.47 -19.61 21.11
C PHE A 107 -2.38 -18.81 22.04
N TYR A 108 -3.63 -19.27 22.22
CA TYR A 108 -4.66 -18.55 22.99
C TYR A 108 -4.25 -18.15 24.43
N LYS A 109 -3.30 -18.88 25.04
CA LYS A 109 -2.77 -18.58 26.38
C LYS A 109 -1.83 -17.38 26.43
N TYR A 110 -1.21 -17.00 25.31
CA TYR A 110 -0.25 -15.91 25.25
C TYR A 110 -0.93 -14.66 24.66
N ALA A 111 -1.34 -13.74 25.54
CA ALA A 111 -1.90 -12.45 25.14
C ALA A 111 -0.81 -11.46 24.68
N ILE A 112 -0.07 -11.82 23.62
CA ILE A 112 1.05 -11.04 23.08
C ILE A 112 0.55 -9.70 22.50
N PHE A 113 -0.62 -9.71 21.86
CA PHE A 113 -1.20 -8.53 21.20
C PHE A 113 -2.13 -7.75 22.13
N SER A 114 -1.55 -6.94 23.02
CA SER A 114 -2.30 -5.92 23.79
C SER A 114 -2.61 -4.69 22.92
N ARG A 115 -3.60 -3.87 23.30
CA ARG A 115 -3.95 -2.63 22.58
C ARG A 115 -2.76 -1.67 22.46
N ARG A 116 -1.92 -1.57 23.49
CA ARG A 116 -0.70 -0.73 23.48
C ARG A 116 0.33 -1.28 22.49
N SER A 117 0.56 -2.60 22.53
CA SER A 117 1.47 -3.26 21.60
C SER A 117 1.04 -3.06 20.14
N VAL A 118 -0.26 -3.17 19.85
CA VAL A 118 -0.79 -2.95 18.49
C VAL A 118 -0.59 -1.53 18.00
N VAL A 119 -0.87 -0.53 18.82
CA VAL A 119 -0.62 0.87 18.44
C VAL A 119 0.87 1.11 18.16
N VAL A 120 1.76 0.55 18.99
CA VAL A 120 3.20 0.62 18.75
C VAL A 120 3.59 -0.09 17.45
N THR A 121 3.05 -1.28 17.17
CA THR A 121 3.31 -2.00 15.93
C THR A 121 2.88 -1.20 14.70
N VAL A 122 1.70 -0.57 14.71
CA VAL A 122 1.23 0.27 13.60
C VAL A 122 2.13 1.49 13.40
N LEU A 123 2.57 2.15 14.48
CA LEU A 123 3.51 3.27 14.38
C LEU A 123 4.87 2.83 13.81
N LEU A 124 5.39 1.69 14.26
CA LEU A 124 6.62 1.12 13.71
C LEU A 124 6.48 0.75 12.23
N GLN A 125 5.33 0.21 11.81
CA GLN A 125 5.04 -0.07 10.41
C GLN A 125 5.07 1.20 9.56
N ILE A 126 4.46 2.29 10.03
CA ILE A 126 4.49 3.57 9.32
C ILE A 126 5.95 4.03 9.15
N ILE A 127 6.72 4.07 10.24
CA ILE A 127 8.14 4.48 10.21
C ILE A 127 8.95 3.60 9.26
N ALA A 128 8.77 2.27 9.34
CA ALA A 128 9.45 1.32 8.46
C ALA A 128 9.07 1.52 6.99
N SER A 129 7.80 1.84 6.70
CA SER A 129 7.32 2.08 5.34
C SER A 129 7.93 3.35 4.74
N PHE A 130 8.03 4.43 5.52
CA PHE A 130 8.77 5.63 5.13
C PHE A 130 10.25 5.33 4.89
N GLY A 131 10.89 4.60 5.80
CA GLY A 131 12.29 4.19 5.66
C GLY A 131 12.52 3.40 4.37
N LEU A 132 11.74 2.34 4.13
CA LEU A 132 11.85 1.52 2.93
C LEU A 132 11.59 2.32 1.65
N ALA A 133 10.57 3.18 1.62
CA ALA A 133 10.28 4.02 0.47
C ALA A 133 11.41 5.02 0.16
N ILE A 134 12.00 5.65 1.19
CA ILE A 134 13.14 6.55 1.00
C ILE A 134 14.36 5.76 0.52
N MET A 135 14.60 4.58 1.10
CA MET A 135 15.71 3.73 0.70
C MET A 135 15.59 3.33 -0.78
N THR A 136 14.41 2.90 -1.23
CA THR A 136 14.18 2.46 -2.61
C THR A 136 14.10 3.59 -3.61
N GLN A 137 13.68 4.81 -3.22
CA GLN A 137 13.61 5.94 -4.14
C GLN A 137 14.86 6.82 -4.18
N PHE A 138 15.61 6.96 -3.07
CA PHE A 138 16.70 7.93 -2.96
C PHE A 138 18.07 7.31 -2.66
N LEU A 139 18.16 6.23 -1.86
CA LEU A 139 19.46 5.66 -1.48
C LEU A 139 19.98 4.61 -2.44
N PHE A 140 19.13 3.78 -3.06
CA PHE A 140 19.60 2.76 -3.99
C PHE A 140 19.83 3.37 -5.40
N PRO A 141 21.08 3.41 -5.89
CA PRO A 141 21.53 4.32 -6.95
C PRO A 141 21.12 3.93 -8.38
N CYS A 142 20.04 3.18 -8.58
CA CYS A 142 19.79 2.56 -9.89
C CYS A 142 18.34 2.48 -10.35
N CYS A 143 17.35 2.55 -9.47
CA CYS A 143 16.00 2.15 -9.88
C CYS A 143 14.90 2.88 -9.11
N ARG A 144 14.47 4.01 -9.68
CA ARG A 144 13.18 4.61 -9.31
C ARG A 144 12.07 3.74 -9.89
N LEU A 145 11.22 3.18 -9.02
CA LEU A 145 9.97 2.58 -9.46
C LEU A 145 9.04 3.70 -9.91
N SER A 146 8.74 3.76 -11.21
CA SER A 146 7.81 4.74 -11.75
C SER A 146 6.75 4.07 -12.59
N PHE A 147 5.53 4.54 -12.45
CA PHE A 147 4.44 4.07 -13.28
C PHE A 147 4.67 4.49 -14.74
N THR A 148 4.62 3.52 -15.63
CA THR A 148 4.86 3.73 -17.06
C THR A 148 3.59 3.35 -17.81
N PHE A 149 2.81 4.36 -18.23
CA PHE A 149 1.55 4.17 -18.92
C PHE A 149 1.62 3.31 -20.21
N PRO A 150 2.69 3.30 -21.03
CA PRO A 150 2.70 2.45 -22.22
C PRO A 150 2.84 0.94 -21.92
N MET A 151 3.31 0.58 -20.72
CA MET A 151 3.48 -0.81 -20.29
C MET A 151 2.41 -1.25 -19.28
N TYR A 152 1.49 -0.34 -18.89
CA TYR A 152 0.48 -0.53 -17.84
C TYR A 152 1.02 -1.13 -16.55
N THR A 153 2.32 -0.92 -16.27
CA THR A 153 3.03 -1.55 -15.17
C THR A 153 4.03 -0.59 -14.55
N TYR A 154 4.44 -0.93 -13.34
CA TYR A 154 5.55 -0.27 -12.66
C TYR A 154 6.85 -0.79 -13.26
N THR A 155 7.65 0.11 -13.81
CA THR A 155 8.98 -0.25 -14.31
C THR A 155 10.04 0.39 -13.44
N TYR A 156 11.12 -0.34 -13.26
CA TYR A 156 12.34 0.23 -12.70
C TYR A 156 13.03 1.01 -13.81
N ILE A 157 13.18 2.32 -13.63
CA ILE A 157 13.99 3.11 -14.56
C ILE A 157 15.45 2.79 -14.25
N GLU A 158 16.04 1.88 -15.03
CA GLU A 158 17.43 1.46 -14.87
C GLU A 158 18.39 2.51 -15.43
N ILE A 159 19.42 2.84 -14.65
CA ILE A 159 20.57 3.63 -15.14
C ILE A 159 21.59 2.65 -15.73
N ALA A 160 21.97 2.86 -16.99
CA ALA A 160 22.94 2.02 -17.68
C ALA A 160 24.26 1.91 -16.87
N GLY A 161 24.64 0.68 -16.49
CA GLY A 161 25.88 0.39 -15.77
C GLY A 161 25.76 0.26 -14.24
N VAL A 162 24.59 0.45 -13.64
CA VAL A 162 24.40 0.30 -12.18
C VAL A 162 23.49 -0.89 -11.87
N ARG A 163 23.97 -1.81 -11.02
CA ARG A 163 23.23 -3.02 -10.63
C ARG A 163 22.00 -2.66 -9.79
N ASN A 164 20.82 -3.19 -10.15
CA ASN A 164 19.57 -2.98 -9.42
C ASN A 164 19.60 -3.66 -8.03
N TYR A 165 19.88 -2.88 -6.99
CA TYR A 165 19.88 -3.35 -5.60
C TYR A 165 18.50 -3.29 -4.93
N SER A 166 17.51 -2.58 -5.49
CA SER A 166 16.14 -2.53 -4.93
C SER A 166 15.46 -3.90 -4.96
N ASN A 167 15.73 -4.70 -6.00
CA ASN A 167 15.18 -6.05 -6.11
C ASN A 167 15.65 -7.00 -4.98
N LEU A 168 16.78 -6.69 -4.32
CA LEU A 168 17.26 -7.47 -3.18
C LEU A 168 16.37 -7.32 -1.93
N PHE A 169 15.64 -6.21 -1.80
CA PHE A 169 14.76 -5.94 -0.66
C PHE A 169 13.28 -6.17 -1.00
N ASP A 170 12.83 -5.76 -2.18
CA ASP A 170 11.43 -5.90 -2.59
C ASP A 170 11.01 -7.35 -2.78
N LEU A 171 11.87 -8.16 -3.41
CA LEU A 171 11.56 -9.56 -3.71
C LEU A 171 11.37 -10.41 -2.44
N PRO A 172 12.30 -10.39 -1.45
CA PRO A 172 12.08 -11.15 -0.22
C PRO A 172 10.92 -10.60 0.61
N LEU A 173 10.72 -9.27 0.66
CA LEU A 173 9.60 -8.69 1.42
C LEU A 173 8.25 -9.13 0.88
N ASN A 174 8.06 -9.06 -0.45
CA ASN A 174 6.82 -9.51 -1.10
C ASN A 174 6.65 -11.03 -1.01
N SER A 175 7.76 -11.79 -1.07
CA SER A 175 7.74 -13.24 -0.86
C SER A 175 7.31 -13.60 0.56
N LEU A 176 7.86 -12.91 1.57
CA LEU A 176 7.47 -13.08 2.98
C LEU A 176 6.02 -12.70 3.22
N ALA A 177 5.54 -11.62 2.59
CA ALA A 177 4.15 -11.20 2.69
C ALA A 177 3.17 -12.20 2.09
N SER A 178 3.60 -12.99 1.10
CA SER A 178 2.79 -14.05 0.50
C SER A 178 2.91 -15.38 1.29
N PHE A 179 4.11 -15.68 1.81
CA PHE A 179 4.39 -16.91 2.55
C PHE A 179 3.79 -16.91 3.96
N THR A 180 3.84 -15.78 4.67
CA THR A 180 3.32 -15.66 6.04
C THR A 180 1.84 -16.01 6.16
N PRO A 181 0.92 -15.46 5.34
CA PRO A 181 -0.49 -15.87 5.38
C PRO A 181 -0.67 -17.32 4.94
N LEU A 182 0.09 -17.83 3.95
CA LEU A 182 0.01 -19.23 3.54
C LEU A 182 0.29 -20.19 4.70
N VAL A 183 1.34 -19.93 5.47
CA VAL A 183 1.66 -20.72 6.66
C VAL A 183 0.58 -20.51 7.73
N ALA A 184 0.23 -19.27 8.05
CA ALA A 184 -0.74 -18.97 9.11
C ALA A 184 -2.12 -19.63 8.87
N TYR A 185 -2.61 -19.63 7.63
CA TYR A 185 -3.89 -20.22 7.28
C TYR A 185 -3.85 -21.74 7.07
N SER A 186 -2.67 -22.34 6.82
CA SER A 186 -2.57 -23.81 6.76
C SER A 186 -2.45 -24.44 8.15
N THR A 187 -1.98 -23.69 9.14
CA THR A 187 -1.86 -24.16 10.53
C THR A 187 -3.11 -23.95 11.39
N VAL A 188 -4.05 -23.12 10.93
CA VAL A 188 -5.34 -22.83 11.60
C VAL A 188 -6.41 -23.75 11.05
#